data_AF-A0A1X7GWW4-F1
#
_entry.id   AF-A0A1X7GWW4-F1
#
_cell.length_a   1.000
_cell.length_b   1.000
_cell.length_c   1.000
_cell.angle_alpha   90.00
_cell.angle_beta   90.00
_cell.angle_gamma   90.00
#
_symmetry.space_group_name_H-M   'P 1'
#
loop_
_entity.id
_entity.type
_entity.pdbx_description
1 polymer ?
#
loop_
_entity_poly.entity_id
_entity_poly.type
_entity_poly.pdbx_seq_one_letter_code
_entity_poly.pdbx_strand_id
1 'polypeptide(L)'
;MRHNPASGAIVIMLRQLKMHGMAQAVGELTEQGSPAFEAAIPILSQLLKAETAEREVRSTAYQLKTARFPAYRDLNGFDFASSEVNEALVRQLHRCDFLDDANNI
;
A
#
# COMPACT_ATOMS: atom_id res chain seq x y z
N MET A 1 -0.59 25.56 31.13
CA MET A 1 0.04 24.65 30.13
C MET A 1 -1.02 24.27 29.10
N ARG A 2 -1.10 25.00 27.98
CA ARG A 2 -2.04 24.65 26.90
C ARG A 2 -1.37 23.61 26.02
N HIS A 3 -1.70 22.34 26.20
CA HIS A 3 -1.38 21.34 25.18
C HIS A 3 -2.30 21.59 23.99
N ASN A 4 -1.75 22.07 22.88
CA ASN A 4 -2.46 22.11 21.62
C ASN A 4 -2.54 20.66 21.08
N PRO A 5 -3.73 20.05 20.95
CA PRO A 5 -3.85 18.67 20.47
C PRO A 5 -3.26 18.48 19.06
N ALA A 6 -3.18 19.55 18.25
CA ALA A 6 -2.62 19.51 16.91
C ALA A 6 -1.10 19.29 16.88
N SER A 7 -0.34 19.80 17.86
CA SER A 7 1.11 19.57 17.93
C SER A 7 1.44 18.14 18.36
N GLY A 8 0.64 17.56 19.26
CA GLY A 8 0.73 16.14 19.61
C GLY A 8 0.52 15.22 18.40
N ALA A 9 -0.44 15.55 17.53
CA ALA A 9 -0.66 14.80 16.30
C ALA A 9 0.54 14.85 15.34
N ILE A 10 1.22 16.01 15.23
CA ILE A 10 2.44 16.16 14.42
C ILE A 10 3.56 15.24 14.93
N VAL A 11 3.77 15.15 16.24
CA VAL A 11 4.79 14.25 16.84
C VAL A 11 4.49 12.79 16.50
N ILE A 12 3.22 12.38 16.55
CA ILE A 12 2.81 11.01 16.20
C ILE A 12 3.07 10.73 14.71
N MET A 13 2.68 11.63 13.82
CA MET A 13 2.91 11.50 12.38
C MET A 13 4.40 11.41 12.03
N LEU A 14 5.24 12.24 12.67
CA LEU A 14 6.70 12.18 12.48
C LEU A 14 7.29 10.83 12.92
N ARG A 15 6.80 10.26 14.04
CA ARG A 15 7.23 8.93 14.49
C ARG A 15 6.81 7.83 13.54
N GLN A 16 5.60 7.88 12.97
CA GLN A 16 5.14 6.94 11.94
C GLN A 16 6.03 7.01 10.70
N LEU A 17 6.51 8.19 10.34
CA LEU A 17 7.47 8.39 9.26
C LEU A 17 8.92 8.01 9.62
N LYS A 18 9.17 7.50 10.83
CA LYS A 18 10.50 7.16 11.39
C LYS A 18 11.44 8.36 11.58
N MET A 19 10.90 9.57 11.67
CA MET A 19 11.67 10.81 11.87
C MET A 19 11.80 11.15 13.36
N HIS A 20 12.47 10.27 14.13
CA HIS A 20 12.53 10.37 15.59
C HIS A 20 13.18 11.67 16.10
N GLY A 21 14.26 12.13 15.44
CA GLY A 21 14.92 13.39 15.81
C GLY A 21 14.03 14.62 15.60
N MET A 22 13.27 14.65 14.49
CA MET A 22 12.31 15.73 14.24
C MET A 22 11.14 15.69 15.22
N ALA A 23 10.66 14.49 15.58
CA ALA A 23 9.61 14.31 16.56
C ALA A 23 10.03 14.83 17.95
N GLN A 24 11.29 14.64 18.34
CA GLN A 24 11.83 15.20 19.58
C GLN A 24 11.93 16.73 19.52
N ALA A 25 12.53 17.28 18.47
CA ALA A 25 12.67 18.74 18.30
C ALA A 25 11.30 19.46 18.28
N VAL A 26 10.29 18.86 17.65
CA VAL A 26 8.92 19.40 17.66
C VAL A 26 8.29 19.35 19.06
N GLY A 27 8.58 18.32 19.87
CA GLY A 27 8.15 18.26 21.27
C GLY A 27 8.72 19.43 22.08
N GLU A 28 10.03 19.66 21.98
CA GLU A 28 10.73 20.77 22.64
C GLU A 28 10.20 22.14 22.17
N LEU A 29 9.98 22.32 20.87
CA LEU A 29 9.37 23.55 20.32
C LEU A 29 7.93 23.78 20.79
N THR A 30 7.18 22.70 21.00
CA THR A 30 5.82 22.77 21.53
C THR A 30 5.83 23.19 23.00
N GLU A 31 6.79 22.72 23.80
CA GLU A 31 6.96 23.15 25.19
C GLU A 31 7.38 24.61 25.31
N GLN A 32 8.17 25.11 24.35
CA GLN A 32 8.54 26.52 24.26
C GLN A 32 7.34 27.44 23.95
N GLY A 33 6.28 26.93 23.32
CA GLY A 33 5.04 27.68 23.11
C GLY A 33 5.18 28.93 22.23
N SER A 34 6.11 28.92 21.27
CA SER A 34 6.34 30.06 20.38
C SER A 34 5.12 30.32 19.46
N PRO A 35 4.60 31.56 19.37
CA PRO A 35 3.49 31.90 18.47
C PRO A 35 3.79 31.63 16.99
N ALA A 36 5.07 31.76 16.58
CA ALA A 36 5.50 31.47 15.23
C ALA A 36 5.39 29.97 14.91
N PHE A 37 5.68 29.11 15.88
CA PHE A 37 5.53 27.67 15.74
C PHE A 37 4.06 27.27 15.69
N GLU A 38 3.21 27.86 16.55
CA GLU A 38 1.77 27.62 16.53
C GLU A 38 1.14 27.97 15.18
N ALA A 39 1.56 29.06 14.55
CA ALA A 39 1.12 29.46 13.21
C ALA A 39 1.56 28.48 12.10
N ALA A 40 2.67 27.76 12.29
CA ALA A 40 3.19 26.79 11.33
C ALA A 40 2.54 25.40 11.43
N ILE A 41 1.87 25.08 12.55
CA ILE A 41 1.21 23.78 12.81
C ILE A 41 0.31 23.32 11.63
N PRO A 42 -0.57 24.16 11.06
CA PRO A 42 -1.45 23.72 9.98
C PRO A 42 -0.69 23.31 8.71
N ILE A 43 0.33 24.08 8.33
CA ILE A 43 1.15 23.81 7.15
C ILE A 43 1.95 22.52 7.35
N LEU A 44 2.58 22.35 8.52
CA LEU A 44 3.30 21.13 8.87
C LEU A 44 2.39 19.90 8.83
N SER A 45 1.16 20.02 9.34
CA SER A 45 0.17 18.93 9.26
C SER A 45 -0.17 18.55 7.82
N GLN A 46 -0.35 19.53 6.94
CA GLN A 46 -0.65 19.27 5.52
C GLN A 46 0.51 18.58 4.80
N LEU A 47 1.74 19.04 5.04
CA LEU A 47 2.95 18.45 4.45
C LEU A 47 3.14 16.99 4.91
N LEU A 48 2.94 16.71 6.20
CA LEU A 48 3.08 15.35 6.73
C LEU A 48 2.03 14.39 6.17
N LYS A 49 0.79 14.86 5.98
CA LYS A 49 -0.26 14.08 5.31
C LYS A 49 0.11 13.74 3.87
N ALA A 50 0.60 14.72 3.11
CA ALA A 50 1.04 14.51 1.73
C ALA A 50 2.19 13.50 1.64
N GLU A 51 3.20 13.63 2.50
CA GLU A 51 4.34 12.70 2.56
C GLU A 51 3.89 11.26 2.90
N THR A 52 2.95 11.12 3.84
CA THR A 52 2.43 9.81 4.23
C THR A 52 1.70 9.13 3.08
N ALA A 53 0.85 9.87 2.36
CA ALA A 53 0.11 9.36 1.21
C ALA A 53 1.06 8.91 0.08
N GLU A 54 2.05 9.73 -0.26
CA GLU A 54 3.04 9.39 -1.29
C GLU A 54 3.87 8.15 -0.89
N ARG A 55 4.22 8.02 0.39
CA ARG A 55 4.96 6.86 0.89
C ARG A 55 4.14 5.56 0.83
N GLU A 56 2.84 5.62 1.10
CA GLU A 56 1.93 4.47 0.95
C GLU A 56 1.82 4.01 -0.51
N VAL A 57 1.64 4.96 -1.43
CA VAL A 57 1.65 4.68 -2.88
C VAL A 57 2.96 4.04 -3.31
N ARG A 58 4.10 4.57 -2.85
CA ARG A 58 5.42 4.02 -3.17
C ARG A 58 5.63 2.63 -2.57
N SER A 59 5.17 2.42 -1.33
CA SER A 59 5.26 1.13 -0.64
C SER A 59 4.45 0.04 -1.35
N THR A 60 3.21 0.35 -1.73
CA THR A 60 2.36 -0.58 -2.48
C THR A 60 2.94 -0.89 -3.86
N ALA A 61 3.41 0.13 -4.59
CA ALA A 61 4.08 -0.06 -5.87
C ALA A 61 5.34 -0.94 -5.74
N TYR A 62 6.15 -0.73 -4.70
CA TYR A 62 7.31 -1.56 -4.42
C TYR A 62 6.92 -3.01 -4.10
N GLN A 63 5.94 -3.22 -3.21
CA GLN A 63 5.44 -4.55 -2.87
C GLN A 63 4.90 -5.29 -4.09
N LEU A 64 4.11 -4.64 -4.94
CA LEU A 64 3.60 -5.21 -6.20
C LEU A 64 4.74 -5.58 -7.15
N LYS A 65 5.74 -4.71 -7.28
CA LYS A 65 6.93 -4.96 -8.11
C LYS A 65 7.75 -6.14 -7.58
N THR A 66 7.96 -6.21 -6.27
CA THR A 66 8.75 -7.28 -5.63
C THR A 66 8.01 -8.60 -5.60
N ALA A 67 6.69 -8.58 -5.42
CA ALA A 67 5.86 -9.79 -5.44
C ALA A 67 5.90 -10.52 -6.78
N ARG A 68 6.33 -9.85 -7.86
CA ARG A 68 6.42 -10.42 -9.22
C ARG A 68 5.17 -11.24 -9.53
N PHE A 69 4.00 -10.71 -9.17
CA PHE A 69 2.75 -11.41 -9.42
C PHE A 69 2.75 -11.83 -10.89
N PRO A 70 2.60 -13.13 -11.20
CA PRO A 70 2.50 -13.56 -12.57
C PRO A 70 1.39 -12.74 -13.23
N ALA A 71 1.68 -12.14 -14.39
CA ALA A 71 0.62 -11.56 -15.21
C ALA A 71 -0.48 -12.62 -15.33
N TYR A 72 -1.73 -12.22 -15.12
CA TYR A 72 -2.89 -13.10 -15.13
C TYR A 72 -2.74 -14.15 -16.24
N ARG A 73 -2.41 -15.38 -15.82
CA ARG A 73 -2.10 -16.47 -16.73
C ARG A 73 -3.42 -17.18 -16.96
N ASP A 74 -4.16 -16.69 -17.94
CA ASP A 74 -5.28 -17.44 -18.48
C ASP A 74 -4.75 -18.72 -19.16
N LEU A 75 -5.63 -19.65 -19.52
CA LEU A 75 -5.24 -20.83 -20.28
C LEU A 75 -4.65 -20.47 -21.67
N ASN A 76 -4.73 -19.21 -22.11
CA ASN A 76 -4.11 -18.74 -23.34
C ASN A 76 -2.62 -18.40 -23.13
N GLY A 77 -2.22 -17.98 -21.93
CA GLY A 77 -0.83 -17.71 -21.54
C GLY A 77 -0.12 -18.86 -20.80
N PHE A 78 -0.79 -20.01 -20.64
CA PHE A 78 -0.20 -21.22 -20.06
C PHE A 78 0.54 -22.03 -21.13
N ASP A 79 1.82 -22.32 -20.91
CA ASP A 79 2.62 -23.15 -21.80
C ASP A 79 2.45 -24.64 -21.46
N PHE A 80 1.51 -25.29 -22.14
CA PHE A 80 1.23 -26.71 -21.95
C PHE A 80 2.36 -27.63 -22.42
N ALA A 81 3.29 -27.15 -23.26
CA ALA A 81 4.45 -27.96 -23.67
C ALA A 81 5.43 -28.19 -22.52
N SER A 82 5.37 -27.36 -21.48
CA SER A 82 6.17 -27.49 -20.26
C SER A 82 5.53 -28.35 -19.17
N SER A 83 4.37 -28.96 -19.44
CA SER A 83 3.57 -29.71 -18.46
C SER A 83 3.08 -31.05 -19.01
N GLU A 84 2.99 -32.08 -18.16
CA GLU A 84 2.44 -33.40 -18.53
C GLU A 84 0.90 -33.42 -18.62
N VAL A 85 0.26 -32.24 -18.52
CA VAL A 85 -1.20 -32.10 -18.49
C VAL A 85 -1.78 -32.16 -19.90
N ASN A 86 -2.89 -32.90 -20.06
CA ASN A 86 -3.62 -32.99 -21.33
C ASN A 86 -4.33 -31.66 -21.65
N GLU A 87 -3.69 -30.83 -22.50
CA GLU A 87 -4.20 -29.53 -22.94
C GLU A 87 -5.61 -29.62 -23.55
N ALA A 88 -5.87 -30.63 -24.39
CA ALA A 88 -7.15 -30.77 -25.07
C ALA A 88 -8.30 -30.96 -24.06
N LEU A 89 -8.07 -31.80 -23.05
CA LEU A 89 -9.02 -32.02 -21.96
C LEU A 89 -9.22 -30.74 -21.12
N VAL A 90 -8.15 -30.04 -20.77
CA VAL A 90 -8.23 -28.80 -19.99
C VAL A 90 -9.01 -27.71 -20.73
N ARG A 91 -8.79 -27.55 -22.04
CA ARG A 91 -9.55 -26.59 -22.87
C ARG A 91 -11.02 -26.97 -23.01
N GLN A 92 -11.33 -28.26 -23.15
CA GLN A 92 -12.72 -28.77 -23.19
C GLN A 92 -13.45 -28.52 -21.87
N LEU A 93 -12.80 -28.82 -20.73
CA LEU A 93 -13.35 -28.55 -19.41
C LEU A 93 -13.55 -27.04 -19.17
N HIS A 94 -12.62 -26.20 -19.61
CA HIS A 94 -12.75 -24.76 -19.48
C HIS A 94 -13.90 -24.17 -20.31
N ARG A 95 -14.19 -24.74 -21.48
CA ARG A 95 -15.34 -24.31 -22.31
C ARG A 95 -16.69 -24.85 -21.82
N CYS A 96 -16.67 -25.74 -20.83
CA CYS A 96 -17.86 -26.43 -20.33
C CYS A 96 -18.58 -27.29 -21.39
N ASP A 97 -17.89 -27.71 -22.46
CA ASP A 97 -18.44 -28.54 -23.56
C ASP A 97 -19.01 -29.88 -23.03
N PHE A 98 -18.59 -30.32 -21.84
CA PHE A 98 -19.11 -31.52 -21.18
C PHE A 98 -20.53 -31.36 -20.61
N LEU A 99 -21.02 -30.13 -20.43
CA LEU A 99 -22.40 -29.88 -19.99
C LEU A 99 -23.40 -30.16 -21.11
N ASP A 100 -23.02 -29.91 -22.36
CA ASP A 100 -23.89 -30.10 -23.53
C ASP A 100 -24.18 -31.60 -23.77
N ASP A 101 -23.17 -32.45 -23.54
CA ASP A 101 -23.27 -33.91 -23.71
C ASP A 101 -23.63 -34.66 -22.40
N ALA A 102 -23.86 -33.95 -21.29
CA ALA A 102 -24.12 -34.53 -19.96
C ALA A 102 -23.10 -35.58 -19.50
N ASN A 103 -21.83 -35.43 -19.89
CA ASN A 103 -20.71 -36.34 -19.53
C ASN A 103 -20.26 -36.25 -18.05
N ASN A 104 -21.07 -35.62 -17.19
CA ASN A 104 -20.83 -35.41 -15.76
C ASN A 104 -21.83 -36.21 -14.89
N ILE A 105 -22.33 -37.34 -15.40
CA ILE A 105 -23.19 -38.28 -14.68
C ILE A 105 -22.56 -39.67 -14.75
#